data_AF-A0A0M0BCV9-F1
#
_entry.id   AF-A0A0M0BCV9-F1
#
_cell.length_a   1.000
_cell.length_b   1.000
_cell.length_c   1.000
_cell.angle_alpha   90.00
_cell.angle_beta   90.00
_cell.angle_gamma   90.00
#
_symmetry.space_group_name_H-M   'P 1'
#
loop_
_entity.id
_entity.type
_entity.pdbx_description
1 polymer ?
#
loop_
_entity_poly.entity_id
_entity_poly.type
_entity_poly.pdbx_seq_one_letter_code
_entity_poly.pdbx_strand_id
1 'polypeptide(L)'
;MNHTFLNNEVKDRVVVVSSLNKALHDFPALAEQAGFKAARWHMILLKPNVCGMYPPALALLRAIIQYVTPYAKALVIGETPSAMNDPTERFQSLGITAMARAQGVVTRDLMDDPIIQKRVPKPHTLTRIPLPSTVMDADLLVNCPGVGTHGNTLLTCALKNCPGVGTHGNTLLTCALKNLFGLIAERHKFSRLHPKGVSEVVADLFQIVKPGLNVVDCGKKVLVGTDALSVDVVACDFVSLSPLKVRHLVLAARDLGFELRDLRIRRIEL
;
A
#
# COMPACT_ATOMS: atom_id res chain seq x y z
N MET A 1 11.65 -15.43 -33.65
CA MET A 1 11.95 -13.99 -33.44
C MET A 1 10.65 -13.24 -33.64
N ASN A 2 10.15 -12.60 -32.59
CA ASN A 2 9.19 -11.49 -32.62
C ASN A 2 8.99 -11.04 -31.16
N HIS A 3 9.98 -10.31 -30.65
CA HIS A 3 9.82 -9.53 -29.44
C HIS A 3 9.09 -8.25 -29.84
N THR A 4 7.77 -8.25 -29.67
CA THR A 4 6.99 -7.02 -29.70
C THR A 4 7.45 -6.19 -28.50
N PHE A 5 8.28 -5.19 -28.76
CA PHE A 5 8.58 -4.14 -27.79
C PHE A 5 7.24 -3.53 -27.38
N LEU A 6 6.89 -3.74 -26.12
CA LEU A 6 5.74 -3.13 -25.50
C LEU A 6 5.85 -1.61 -25.70
N ASN A 7 4.86 -1.04 -26.37
CA ASN A 7 4.61 0.39 -26.40
C ASN A 7 4.65 0.90 -24.94
N ASN A 8 5.73 1.58 -24.58
CA ASN A 8 5.76 2.44 -23.41
C ASN A 8 4.91 3.68 -23.73
N GLU A 9 3.59 3.50 -23.82
CA GLU A 9 2.69 4.63 -23.63
C GLU A 9 3.02 5.22 -22.27
N VAL A 10 3.47 6.47 -22.28
CA VAL A 10 3.64 7.25 -21.06
C VAL A 10 2.24 7.41 -20.47
N LYS A 11 1.83 6.46 -19.61
CA LYS A 11 0.63 6.63 -18.79
C LYS A 11 0.81 7.92 -18.02
N ASP A 12 -0.09 8.87 -18.23
CA ASP A 12 -0.15 10.08 -17.43
C ASP A 12 -0.35 9.66 -15.97
N ARG A 13 0.70 9.83 -15.16
CA ARG A 13 0.69 9.49 -13.74
C ARG A 13 0.19 10.71 -12.98
N VAL A 14 -1.08 10.67 -12.59
CA VAL A 14 -1.72 11.74 -11.83
C VAL A 14 -1.76 11.37 -10.35
N VAL A 15 -1.41 12.33 -9.50
CA VAL A 15 -1.64 12.24 -8.06
C VAL A 15 -2.42 13.48 -7.62
N VAL A 16 -3.61 13.24 -7.10
CA VAL A 16 -4.47 14.28 -6.53
C VAL A 16 -4.11 14.46 -5.07
N VAL A 17 -3.92 15.70 -4.67
CA VAL A 17 -3.65 16.13 -3.29
C VAL A 17 -4.82 16.96 -2.84
N SER A 18 -5.57 16.46 -1.87
CA SER A 18 -6.76 17.14 -1.36
C SER A 18 -6.67 17.39 0.14
N SER A 19 -7.40 18.36 0.66
CA SER A 19 -7.70 18.37 2.10
C SER A 19 -8.44 17.10 2.53
N LEU A 20 -8.23 16.66 3.78
CA LEU A 20 -9.00 15.55 4.36
C LEU A 20 -10.50 15.85 4.28
N ASN A 21 -10.92 17.07 4.64
CA ASN A 21 -12.33 17.46 4.62
C ASN A 21 -12.98 17.27 3.24
N LYS A 22 -12.33 17.76 2.17
CA LYS A 22 -12.82 17.57 0.81
C LYS A 22 -12.83 16.09 0.42
N ALA A 23 -11.82 15.31 0.82
CA ALA A 23 -11.81 13.87 0.57
C ALA A 23 -12.97 13.12 1.27
N LEU A 24 -13.44 13.60 2.42
CA LEU A 24 -14.59 13.02 3.12
C LEU A 24 -15.94 13.34 2.46
N HIS A 25 -16.03 14.40 1.66
CA HIS A 25 -17.31 14.87 1.09
C HIS A 25 -17.40 14.67 -0.42
N ASP A 26 -16.26 14.58 -1.10
CA ASP A 26 -16.15 14.61 -2.56
C ASP A 26 -15.12 13.58 -3.07
N PHE A 27 -15.03 12.44 -2.39
CA PHE A 27 -14.13 11.34 -2.79
C PHE A 27 -14.30 10.91 -4.27
N PRO A 28 -15.52 10.82 -4.85
CA PRO A 28 -15.69 10.45 -6.25
C PRO A 28 -14.92 11.36 -7.22
N ALA A 29 -14.96 12.68 -7.02
CA ALA A 29 -14.25 13.63 -7.87
C ALA A 29 -12.73 13.48 -7.75
N LEU A 30 -12.22 13.23 -6.53
CA LEU A 30 -10.80 12.96 -6.31
C LEU A 30 -10.34 11.70 -7.04
N ALA A 31 -11.13 10.62 -6.98
CA ALA A 31 -10.81 9.36 -7.65
C ALA A 31 -10.83 9.53 -9.19
N GLU A 32 -11.85 10.18 -9.73
CA GLU A 32 -11.97 10.48 -11.17
C GLU A 32 -10.79 11.35 -11.65
N GLN A 33 -10.48 12.42 -10.92
CA GLN A 33 -9.37 13.32 -11.26
C GLN A 33 -8.01 12.61 -11.17
N ALA A 34 -7.88 11.61 -10.31
CA ALA A 34 -6.71 10.73 -10.24
C ALA A 34 -6.63 9.70 -11.38
N GLY A 35 -7.61 9.69 -12.28
CA GLY A 35 -7.68 8.77 -13.41
C GLY A 35 -8.25 7.39 -13.06
N PHE A 36 -8.86 7.23 -11.87
CA PHE A 36 -9.49 5.99 -11.49
C PHE A 36 -10.78 5.77 -12.29
N LYS A 37 -10.85 4.65 -13.00
CA LYS A 37 -12.01 4.28 -13.81
C LYS A 37 -12.84 3.26 -13.04
N ALA A 38 -14.01 3.68 -12.58
CA ALA A 38 -14.95 2.78 -11.94
C ALA A 38 -15.41 1.69 -12.93
N ALA A 39 -15.38 0.43 -12.50
CA ALA A 39 -15.88 -0.73 -13.22
C ALA A 39 -16.64 -1.63 -12.24
N ARG A 40 -17.38 -2.63 -12.72
CA ARG A 40 -17.96 -3.62 -11.80
C ARG A 40 -16.93 -4.69 -11.48
N TRP A 41 -16.70 -4.92 -10.20
CA TRP A 41 -15.77 -5.94 -9.69
C TRP A 41 -16.53 -7.02 -8.94
N HIS A 42 -16.07 -8.26 -9.08
CA HIS A 42 -16.56 -9.37 -8.27
C HIS A 42 -16.10 -9.20 -6.82
N MET A 43 -14.82 -8.90 -6.61
CA MET A 43 -14.26 -8.68 -5.28
C MET A 43 -13.35 -7.45 -5.24
N ILE A 44 -13.60 -6.59 -4.25
CA ILE A 44 -12.70 -5.51 -3.86
C ILE A 44 -12.07 -5.86 -2.50
N LEU A 45 -10.75 -5.78 -2.42
CA LEU A 45 -9.99 -5.85 -1.17
C LEU A 45 -9.54 -4.45 -0.77
N LEU A 46 -9.97 -3.97 0.40
CA LEU A 46 -9.47 -2.74 1.02
C LEU A 46 -8.42 -3.07 2.09
N LYS A 47 -7.20 -2.55 1.91
CA LYS A 47 -6.06 -2.77 2.81
C LYS A 47 -5.64 -1.49 3.54
N PRO A 48 -6.06 -1.27 4.81
CA PRO A 48 -5.91 0.02 5.48
C PRO A 48 -4.62 0.21 6.32
N ASN A 49 -3.73 -0.78 6.41
CA ASN A 49 -2.51 -0.71 7.24
C ASN A 49 -2.74 -0.56 8.76
N VAL A 50 -3.81 -1.15 9.30
CA VAL A 50 -4.25 -0.85 10.68
C VAL A 50 -3.41 -1.56 11.75
N CYS A 51 -2.73 -2.64 11.37
CA CYS A 51 -1.72 -3.30 12.21
C CYS A 51 -0.36 -2.61 12.18
N GLY A 52 -0.18 -1.62 11.30
CA GLY A 52 0.98 -0.72 11.28
C GLY A 52 0.87 0.44 12.27
N MET A 53 1.85 1.35 12.23
CA MET A 53 1.92 2.49 13.16
C MET A 53 1.06 3.69 12.74
N TYR A 54 0.73 3.79 11.46
CA TYR A 54 0.02 4.93 10.88
C TYR A 54 -1.31 4.46 10.29
N PRO A 55 -2.30 4.10 11.13
CA PRO A 55 -3.64 3.79 10.64
C PRO A 55 -4.27 5.07 10.05
N PRO A 56 -4.99 4.97 8.93
CA PRO A 56 -5.73 6.09 8.36
C PRO A 56 -6.91 6.48 9.25
N ALA A 57 -7.42 7.69 9.07
CA ALA A 57 -8.63 8.16 9.71
C ALA A 57 -9.83 7.25 9.37
N LEU A 58 -10.60 6.85 10.39
CA LEU A 58 -11.79 6.02 10.21
C LEU A 58 -12.80 6.66 9.25
N ALA A 59 -12.93 8.00 9.29
CA ALA A 59 -13.81 8.73 8.38
C ALA A 59 -13.37 8.60 6.91
N LEU A 60 -12.06 8.58 6.64
CA LEU A 60 -11.54 8.40 5.29
C LEU A 60 -11.83 6.98 4.78
N LEU A 61 -11.63 5.96 5.61
CA LEU A 61 -12.01 4.59 5.27
C LEU A 61 -13.50 4.48 4.96
N ARG A 62 -14.36 5.16 5.73
CA ARG A 62 -15.80 5.22 5.47
C ARG A 62 -16.10 5.80 4.10
N ALA A 63 -15.51 6.94 3.74
CA ALA A 63 -15.71 7.58 2.45
C ALA A 63 -15.30 6.68 1.27
N ILE A 64 -14.16 5.98 1.41
CA ILE A 64 -13.71 5.00 0.41
C ILE A 64 -14.71 3.85 0.27
N ILE A 65 -15.14 3.27 1.39
CA ILE A 65 -16.12 2.16 1.39
C ILE A 65 -17.41 2.58 0.70
N GLN A 66 -17.96 3.75 1.05
CA GLN A 66 -19.18 4.28 0.44
C GLN A 66 -19.01 4.47 -1.08
N TYR A 67 -17.84 4.94 -1.52
CA TYR A 67 -17.56 5.12 -2.93
C TYR A 67 -17.46 3.81 -3.72
N VAL A 68 -16.75 2.80 -3.20
CA VAL A 68 -16.46 1.57 -3.95
C VAL A 68 -17.54 0.50 -3.83
N THR A 69 -18.38 0.55 -2.79
CA THR A 69 -19.43 -0.46 -2.53
C THR A 69 -20.42 -0.64 -3.70
N PRO A 70 -20.94 0.42 -4.36
CA PRO A 70 -21.83 0.28 -5.51
C PRO A 70 -21.25 -0.48 -6.70
N TYR A 71 -19.91 -0.58 -6.76
CA TYR A 71 -19.16 -1.22 -7.83
C TYR A 71 -18.72 -2.65 -7.51
N ALA A 72 -18.93 -3.12 -6.27
CA ALA A 72 -18.46 -4.43 -5.81
C ALA A 72 -19.61 -5.42 -5.63
N LYS A 73 -19.42 -6.70 -6.03
CA LYS A 73 -20.29 -7.78 -5.53
C LYS A 73 -19.93 -8.16 -4.09
N ALA A 74 -18.64 -8.11 -3.75
CA ALA A 74 -18.14 -8.31 -2.40
C ALA A 74 -17.03 -7.28 -2.09
N LEU A 75 -17.09 -6.68 -0.89
CA LEU A 75 -16.05 -5.80 -0.36
C LEU A 75 -15.52 -6.41 0.94
N VAL A 76 -14.20 -6.59 1.01
CA VAL A 76 -13.51 -7.12 2.19
C VAL A 76 -12.48 -6.10 2.67
N ILE A 77 -12.52 -5.75 3.95
CA ILE A 77 -11.43 -5.03 4.61
C ILE A 77 -10.47 -6.08 5.16
N GLY A 78 -9.32 -6.22 4.51
CA GLY A 78 -8.35 -7.25 4.85
C GLY A 78 -7.09 -6.68 5.47
N GLU A 79 -6.58 -7.33 6.50
CA GLU A 79 -5.29 -7.02 7.11
C GLU A 79 -4.59 -8.33 7.53
N THR A 80 -3.29 -8.25 7.78
CA THR A 80 -2.51 -9.36 8.35
C THR A 80 -1.88 -8.92 9.67
N PRO A 81 -1.56 -9.86 10.57
CA PRO A 81 -0.82 -9.56 11.78
C PRO A 81 0.53 -8.90 11.45
N SER A 82 0.90 -7.97 12.33
CA SER A 82 2.25 -7.42 12.40
C SER A 82 2.95 -7.97 13.63
N ALA A 83 4.23 -7.62 13.82
CA ALA A 83 4.94 -7.95 15.05
C ALA A 83 4.33 -7.29 16.31
N MET A 84 3.47 -6.28 16.14
CA MET A 84 2.91 -5.48 17.24
C MET A 84 1.43 -5.70 17.48
N ASN A 85 0.67 -6.13 16.47
CA ASN A 85 -0.78 -6.04 16.49
C ASN A 85 -1.47 -7.18 15.74
N ASP A 86 -2.55 -7.69 16.32
CA ASP A 86 -3.51 -8.60 15.72
C ASP A 86 -4.58 -7.84 14.88
N PRO A 87 -4.96 -8.31 13.68
CA PRO A 87 -5.97 -7.64 12.85
C PRO A 87 -7.33 -7.50 13.51
N THR A 88 -7.82 -8.55 14.17
CA THR A 88 -9.15 -8.57 14.77
C THR A 88 -9.25 -7.55 15.89
N GLU A 89 -8.25 -7.52 16.78
CA GLU A 89 -8.18 -6.53 17.86
C GLU A 89 -8.06 -5.09 17.33
N ARG A 90 -7.28 -4.88 16.26
CA ARG A 90 -7.12 -3.56 15.65
C ARG A 90 -8.38 -3.07 14.96
N PHE A 91 -9.09 -3.96 14.25
CA PHE A 91 -10.37 -3.59 13.66
C PHE A 91 -11.39 -3.17 14.72
N GLN A 92 -11.41 -3.84 15.86
CA GLN A 92 -12.30 -3.50 16.97
C GLN A 92 -11.91 -2.18 17.63
N SER A 93 -10.66 -2.05 18.08
CA SER A 93 -10.18 -0.86 18.82
C SER A 93 -10.23 0.42 18.00
N LEU A 94 -10.08 0.35 16.67
CA LEU A 94 -10.18 1.50 15.77
C LEU A 94 -11.63 1.76 15.28
N GLY A 95 -12.62 0.98 15.74
CA GLY A 95 -14.02 1.14 15.33
C GLY A 95 -14.33 0.69 13.88
N ILE A 96 -13.39 0.02 13.22
CA ILE A 96 -13.52 -0.46 11.84
C ILE A 96 -14.54 -1.58 11.76
N THR A 97 -14.56 -2.51 12.72
CA THR A 97 -15.55 -3.60 12.76
C THR A 97 -16.97 -3.06 12.81
N ALA A 98 -17.23 -2.07 13.67
CA ALA A 98 -18.55 -1.45 13.79
C ALA A 98 -18.95 -0.69 12.51
N MET A 99 -18.02 0.09 11.94
CA MET A 99 -18.22 0.81 10.68
C MET A 99 -18.47 -0.13 9.50
N ALA A 100 -17.74 -1.23 9.40
CA ALA A 100 -17.87 -2.21 8.33
C ALA A 100 -19.22 -2.93 8.41
N ARG A 101 -19.60 -3.39 9.61
CA ARG A 101 -20.89 -4.04 9.87
C ARG A 101 -22.08 -3.14 9.49
N ALA A 102 -22.01 -1.85 9.83
CA ALA A 102 -23.06 -0.89 9.48
C ALA A 102 -23.25 -0.70 7.95
N GLN A 103 -22.27 -1.10 7.14
CA GLN A 103 -22.28 -0.99 5.68
C GLN A 103 -22.36 -2.36 4.99
N GLY A 104 -22.59 -3.44 5.73
CA GLY A 104 -22.62 -4.81 5.17
C GLY A 104 -21.27 -5.30 4.66
N VAL A 105 -20.17 -4.73 5.14
CA VAL A 105 -18.78 -5.05 4.72
C VAL A 105 -18.14 -5.99 5.74
N VAL A 106 -17.35 -6.95 5.26
CA VAL A 106 -16.65 -7.93 6.09
C VAL A 106 -15.24 -7.47 6.39
N THR A 107 -14.82 -7.55 7.66
CA THR A 107 -13.41 -7.46 8.08
C THR A 107 -12.81 -8.86 8.13
N ARG A 108 -11.56 -9.04 7.68
CA ARG A 108 -10.90 -10.35 7.60
C ARG A 108 -9.43 -10.27 8.02
N ASP A 109 -8.99 -11.21 8.86
CA ASP A 109 -7.57 -11.55 8.95
C ASP A 109 -7.21 -12.42 7.74
N LEU A 110 -6.34 -11.90 6.88
CA LEU A 110 -5.92 -12.58 5.66
C LEU A 110 -5.00 -13.78 5.94
N MET A 111 -4.51 -13.97 7.17
CA MET A 111 -3.76 -15.17 7.57
C MET A 111 -4.65 -16.41 7.72
N ASP A 112 -5.97 -16.24 7.79
CA ASP A 112 -6.92 -17.36 7.85
C ASP A 112 -7.21 -17.97 6.47
N ASP A 113 -6.79 -17.27 5.41
CA ASP A 113 -7.00 -17.72 4.04
C ASP A 113 -5.92 -18.74 3.60
N PRO A 114 -6.23 -19.62 2.62
CA PRO A 114 -5.21 -20.42 1.95
C PRO A 114 -4.07 -19.58 1.39
N ILE A 115 -2.83 -20.01 1.61
CA ILE A 115 -1.63 -19.30 1.18
C ILE A 115 -1.17 -19.82 -0.19
N ILE A 116 -1.02 -18.90 -1.14
CA ILE A 116 -0.56 -19.16 -2.50
C ILE A 116 0.87 -18.65 -2.66
N GLN A 117 1.78 -19.51 -3.14
CA GLN A 117 3.17 -19.12 -3.45
C GLN A 117 3.25 -18.51 -4.85
N LYS A 118 3.52 -17.20 -4.94
CA LYS A 118 3.69 -16.50 -6.22
C LYS A 118 5.15 -16.28 -6.56
N ARG A 119 5.54 -16.61 -7.78
CA ARG A 119 6.90 -16.40 -8.30
C ARG A 119 7.13 -14.93 -8.58
N VAL A 120 8.28 -14.41 -8.16
CA VAL A 120 8.71 -13.04 -8.48
C VAL A 120 9.37 -13.05 -9.88
N PRO A 121 8.95 -12.17 -10.81
CA PRO A 121 9.53 -12.13 -12.16
C PRO A 121 11.01 -11.77 -12.21
N LYS A 122 11.41 -10.70 -11.52
CA LYS A 122 12.79 -10.18 -11.44
C LYS A 122 13.20 -10.07 -9.96
N PRO A 123 13.56 -11.19 -9.32
CA PRO A 123 13.77 -11.21 -7.87
C PRO A 123 15.03 -10.41 -7.48
N HIS A 124 14.87 -9.49 -6.54
CA HIS A 124 15.94 -8.81 -5.81
C HIS A 124 16.42 -9.64 -4.63
N THR A 125 15.50 -10.27 -3.89
CA THR A 125 15.84 -11.09 -2.70
C THR A 125 14.95 -12.33 -2.54
N LEU A 126 13.66 -12.25 -2.87
CA LEU A 126 12.72 -13.38 -2.79
C LEU A 126 12.40 -13.91 -4.19
N THR A 127 12.56 -15.22 -4.41
CA THR A 127 12.13 -15.86 -5.66
C THR A 127 10.64 -16.22 -5.67
N ARG A 128 10.05 -16.39 -4.49
CA ARG A 128 8.61 -16.62 -4.28
C ARG A 128 8.12 -15.89 -3.04
N ILE A 129 6.87 -15.44 -3.08
CA ILE A 129 6.20 -14.75 -1.97
C ILE A 129 4.91 -15.51 -1.60
N PRO A 130 4.71 -15.87 -0.32
CA PRO A 130 3.43 -16.36 0.17
C PRO A 130 2.42 -15.22 0.24
N LEU A 131 1.28 -15.36 -0.45
CA LEU A 131 0.19 -14.40 -0.42
C LEU A 131 -1.14 -15.10 -0.08
N PRO A 132 -2.01 -14.49 0.73
CA PRO A 132 -3.37 -14.95 0.94
C PRO A 132 -4.14 -15.06 -0.38
N SER A 133 -4.96 -16.10 -0.53
CA SER A 133 -5.81 -16.29 -1.72
C SER A 133 -6.70 -15.08 -2.01
N THR A 134 -7.29 -14.44 -0.99
CA THR A 134 -8.07 -13.19 -1.16
C THR A 134 -7.29 -12.07 -1.88
N VAL A 135 -5.97 -11.97 -1.71
CA VAL A 135 -5.15 -10.97 -2.42
C VAL A 135 -5.08 -11.29 -3.92
N MET A 136 -5.12 -12.57 -4.28
CA MET A 136 -5.05 -13.03 -5.67
C MET A 136 -6.42 -13.05 -6.36
N ASP A 137 -7.48 -13.27 -5.59
CA ASP A 137 -8.85 -13.38 -6.09
C ASP A 137 -9.54 -12.01 -6.20
N ALA A 138 -9.01 -10.97 -5.55
CA ALA A 138 -9.52 -9.61 -5.66
C ALA A 138 -9.25 -9.01 -7.06
N ASP A 139 -10.31 -8.54 -7.73
CA ASP A 139 -10.18 -7.83 -9.01
C ASP A 139 -9.61 -6.42 -8.83
N LEU A 140 -9.87 -5.82 -7.65
CA LEU A 140 -9.37 -4.51 -7.26
C LEU A 140 -8.83 -4.55 -5.84
N LEU A 141 -7.55 -4.18 -5.70
CA LEU A 141 -6.96 -3.83 -4.42
C LEU A 141 -7.00 -2.31 -4.23
N VAL A 142 -7.74 -1.86 -3.21
CA VAL A 142 -7.72 -0.49 -2.71
C VAL A 142 -6.76 -0.42 -1.52
N ASN A 143 -5.73 0.39 -1.64
CA ASN A 143 -4.63 0.50 -0.69
C ASN A 143 -4.76 1.82 0.09
N CYS A 144 -4.95 1.76 1.41
CA CYS A 144 -5.25 2.96 2.20
C CYS A 144 -4.38 3.11 3.47
N PRO A 145 -3.06 3.31 3.38
CA PRO A 145 -2.22 3.55 4.56
C PRO A 145 -2.20 5.02 5.00
N GLY A 146 -1.79 5.28 6.24
CA GLY A 146 -1.21 6.57 6.61
C GLY A 146 0.28 6.66 6.25
N VAL A 147 0.76 7.88 5.95
CA VAL A 147 2.18 8.15 5.67
C VAL A 147 2.97 8.35 6.98
N GLY A 148 4.23 7.90 6.99
CA GLY A 148 5.17 8.24 8.05
C GLY A 148 6.61 7.83 7.72
N THR A 149 7.54 8.21 8.60
CA THR A 149 8.97 7.87 8.48
C THR A 149 9.43 7.01 9.64
N HIS A 150 10.30 6.03 9.37
CA HIS A 150 10.92 5.19 10.39
C HIS A 150 11.92 5.92 11.32
N GLY A 151 12.26 7.19 11.02
CA GLY A 151 13.10 8.03 11.89
C GLY A 151 12.42 8.46 13.20
N ASN A 152 11.09 8.46 13.27
CA ASN A 152 10.31 8.98 14.40
C ASN A 152 9.92 7.92 15.44
N THR A 153 10.48 6.71 15.39
CA THR A 153 9.96 5.58 16.16
C THR A 153 11.03 4.93 17.04
N LEU A 154 10.71 4.82 18.35
CA LEU A 154 11.48 4.15 19.41
C LEU A 154 11.99 2.74 19.04
N LEU A 155 11.32 2.06 18.10
CA LEU A 155 11.74 0.75 17.59
C LEU A 155 13.13 0.80 16.90
N THR A 156 13.49 1.94 16.31
CA THR A 156 14.81 2.15 15.69
C THR A 156 15.93 2.23 16.74
N CYS A 157 15.64 2.66 17.96
CA CYS A 157 16.62 2.66 19.05
C CYS A 157 16.92 1.24 19.55
N ALA A 158 15.91 0.37 19.63
CA ALA A 158 16.11 -1.03 19.95
C ALA A 158 16.89 -1.77 18.84
N LEU A 159 16.58 -1.47 17.57
CA LEU A 159 17.26 -2.05 16.40
C LEU A 159 18.71 -1.62 16.22
N LYS A 160 19.08 -0.41 16.67
CA LYS A 160 20.48 0.05 16.69
C LYS A 160 21.35 -0.73 17.69
N ASN A 161 20.75 -1.38 18.69
CA ASN A 161 21.45 -2.09 19.76
C ASN A 161 21.49 -3.62 19.55
N CYS A 162 20.98 -4.15 18.44
CA CYS A 162 21.10 -5.58 18.12
C CYS A 162 22.33 -5.83 17.21
N PRO A 163 23.39 -6.52 17.69
CA PRO A 163 24.51 -6.90 16.84
C PRO A 163 24.03 -7.78 15.68
N GLY A 164 24.36 -7.40 14.45
CA GLY A 164 23.95 -8.10 13.22
C GLY A 164 22.76 -7.49 12.48
N VAL A 165 22.02 -6.55 13.09
CA VAL A 165 21.01 -5.76 12.36
C VAL A 165 21.69 -4.53 11.75
N GLY A 166 22.24 -4.70 10.56
CA GLY A 166 22.79 -3.58 9.79
C GLY A 166 21.74 -2.49 9.62
N THR A 167 22.14 -1.24 9.84
CA THR A 167 21.37 -0.01 9.55
C THR A 167 20.97 0.15 8.07
N HIS A 168 21.35 -0.81 7.22
CA HIS A 168 21.18 -0.82 5.77
C HIS A 168 19.86 -1.43 5.28
N GLY A 169 19.06 -2.07 6.15
CA GLY A 169 17.93 -2.90 5.72
C GLY A 169 16.52 -2.31 5.89
N ASN A 170 16.34 -1.18 6.58
CA ASN A 170 15.02 -0.64 6.88
C ASN A 170 14.60 0.46 5.89
N THR A 171 13.32 0.45 5.51
CA THR A 171 12.75 1.50 4.65
C THR A 171 12.67 2.83 5.41
N LEU A 172 13.01 3.94 4.75
CA LEU A 172 12.88 5.28 5.32
C LEU A 172 11.43 5.78 5.33
N LEU A 173 10.63 5.29 4.38
CA LEU A 173 9.23 5.65 4.16
C LEU A 173 8.30 4.48 4.50
N THR A 174 7.23 4.78 5.22
CA THR A 174 6.04 3.93 5.38
C THR A 174 4.88 4.61 4.67
N CYS A 175 4.43 4.03 3.56
CA CYS A 175 3.37 4.57 2.71
C CYS A 175 2.74 3.44 1.85
N ALA A 176 2.28 3.72 0.63
CA ALA A 176 1.52 2.83 -0.25
C ALA A 176 2.26 1.53 -0.57
N LEU A 177 3.51 1.58 -1.05
CA LEU A 177 4.26 0.37 -1.41
C LEU A 177 4.62 -0.44 -0.16
N LYS A 178 5.04 0.24 0.91
CA LYS A 178 5.39 -0.44 2.16
C LYS A 178 4.18 -1.10 2.82
N ASN A 179 2.96 -0.57 2.65
CA ASN A 179 1.74 -1.20 3.16
C ASN A 179 1.50 -2.60 2.56
N LEU A 180 1.90 -2.80 1.29
CA LEU A 180 1.79 -4.10 0.64
C LEU A 180 2.59 -5.17 1.38
N PHE A 181 3.72 -4.83 2.01
CA PHE A 181 4.50 -5.76 2.83
C PHE A 181 3.65 -6.47 3.89
N GLY A 182 2.56 -5.83 4.36
CA GLY A 182 1.57 -6.47 5.20
C GLY A 182 1.00 -7.73 4.56
N LEU A 183 0.66 -7.71 3.28
CA LEU A 183 0.01 -8.82 2.57
C LEU A 183 0.86 -10.11 2.45
N ILE A 184 2.14 -10.09 2.81
CA ILE A 184 2.96 -11.31 2.83
C ILE A 184 2.44 -12.23 3.95
N ALA A 185 1.99 -13.43 3.62
CA ALA A 185 1.47 -14.39 4.59
C ALA A 185 2.61 -15.14 5.31
N GLU A 186 3.36 -14.40 6.13
CA GLU A 186 4.46 -14.88 6.95
C GLU A 186 4.24 -14.39 8.39
N ARG A 187 4.19 -15.29 9.38
CA ARG A 187 3.96 -14.89 10.78
C ARG A 187 5.19 -14.22 11.39
N HIS A 188 6.38 -14.61 10.94
CA HIS A 188 7.65 -14.10 11.47
C HIS A 188 8.34 -13.13 10.50
N LYS A 189 7.60 -12.15 9.96
CA LYS A 189 8.12 -11.15 9.01
C LYS A 189 9.38 -10.46 9.53
N PHE A 190 9.38 -10.12 10.82
CA PHE A 190 10.48 -9.42 11.47
C PHE A 190 11.78 -10.23 11.42
N SER A 191 11.78 -11.49 11.84
CA SER A 191 12.99 -12.30 11.86
C SER A 191 13.36 -12.91 10.49
N ARG A 192 12.39 -13.18 9.61
CA ARG A 192 12.64 -13.87 8.33
C ARG A 192 12.85 -12.95 7.14
N LEU A 193 12.26 -11.75 7.15
CA LEU A 193 12.27 -10.83 6.00
C LEU A 193 13.10 -9.57 6.25
N HIS A 194 13.19 -9.05 7.47
CA HIS A 194 14.02 -7.85 7.72
C HIS A 194 15.51 -8.09 7.43
N PRO A 195 16.11 -9.25 7.80
CA PRO A 195 17.51 -9.52 7.44
C PRO A 195 17.77 -9.61 5.93
N LYS A 196 16.71 -9.83 5.13
CA LYS A 196 16.79 -9.95 3.67
C LYS A 196 16.71 -8.61 2.93
N GLY A 197 16.58 -7.51 3.67
CA GLY A 197 16.37 -6.17 3.12
C GLY A 197 14.90 -5.89 2.88
N VAL A 198 14.32 -5.03 3.72
CA VAL A 198 12.89 -4.69 3.63
C VAL A 198 12.55 -4.03 2.29
N SER A 199 13.47 -3.23 1.75
CA SER A 199 13.23 -2.50 0.52
C SER A 199 13.16 -3.41 -0.70
N GLU A 200 14.02 -4.42 -0.75
CA GLU A 200 14.08 -5.46 -1.77
C GLU A 200 12.81 -6.32 -1.75
N VAL A 201 12.36 -6.73 -0.56
CA VAL A 201 11.12 -7.49 -0.40
C VAL A 201 9.91 -6.67 -0.89
N VAL A 202 9.86 -5.36 -0.60
CA VAL A 202 8.79 -4.48 -1.08
C VAL A 202 8.82 -4.35 -2.61
N ALA A 203 10.01 -4.22 -3.21
CA ALA A 203 10.16 -4.17 -4.67
C ALA A 203 9.71 -5.48 -5.33
N ASP A 204 10.16 -6.63 -4.81
CA ASP A 204 9.75 -7.97 -5.26
C ASP A 204 8.23 -8.14 -5.18
N LEU A 205 7.62 -7.71 -4.08
CA LEU A 205 6.18 -7.78 -3.89
C LEU A 205 5.41 -6.89 -4.87
N PHE A 206 5.89 -5.66 -5.10
CA PHE A 206 5.23 -4.74 -6.02
C PHE A 206 5.23 -5.25 -7.46
N GLN A 207 6.15 -6.15 -7.85
CA GLN A 207 6.08 -6.80 -9.18
C GLN A 207 4.86 -7.73 -9.31
N ILE A 208 4.32 -8.25 -8.20
CA ILE A 208 3.22 -9.22 -8.17
C ILE A 208 1.89 -8.53 -7.83
N VAL A 209 1.88 -7.67 -6.81
CA VAL A 209 0.66 -7.05 -6.29
C VAL A 209 0.59 -5.59 -6.72
N LYS A 210 -0.43 -5.26 -7.52
CA LYS A 210 -0.66 -3.91 -8.05
C LYS A 210 -1.99 -3.35 -7.54
N PRO A 211 -1.98 -2.41 -6.57
CA PRO A 211 -3.19 -1.70 -6.18
C PRO A 211 -3.76 -0.90 -7.36
N GLY A 212 -5.07 -0.97 -7.57
CA GLY A 212 -5.75 -0.17 -8.60
C GLY A 212 -6.15 1.22 -8.12
N LEU A 213 -6.26 1.41 -6.79
CA LEU A 213 -6.54 2.70 -6.16
C LEU A 213 -5.70 2.82 -4.88
N ASN A 214 -4.95 3.91 -4.74
CA ASN A 214 -4.15 4.22 -3.57
C ASN A 214 -4.68 5.52 -2.96
N VAL A 215 -4.99 5.46 -1.66
CA VAL A 215 -5.52 6.59 -0.88
C VAL A 215 -4.67 6.75 0.37
N VAL A 216 -3.76 7.72 0.38
CA VAL A 216 -2.83 7.88 1.50
C VAL A 216 -3.30 8.99 2.42
N ASP A 217 -3.42 8.66 3.70
CA ASP A 217 -3.70 9.64 4.75
C ASP A 217 -2.40 10.35 5.17
N CYS A 218 -2.38 11.67 5.02
CA CYS A 218 -1.28 12.54 5.44
C CYS A 218 -1.70 13.50 6.58
N GLY A 219 -2.66 13.08 7.40
CA GLY A 219 -3.24 13.86 8.49
C GLY A 219 -4.25 14.88 8.00
N LYS A 220 -3.81 16.08 7.62
CA LYS A 220 -4.71 17.15 7.12
C LYS A 220 -4.97 17.06 5.61
N LYS A 221 -4.18 16.24 4.92
CA LYS A 221 -4.20 16.07 3.46
C LYS A 221 -4.36 14.59 3.13
N VAL A 222 -4.90 14.31 1.95
CA VAL A 222 -5.10 12.96 1.40
C VAL A 222 -4.54 12.94 -0.01
N LEU A 223 -3.78 11.90 -0.33
CA LEU A 223 -3.27 11.64 -1.68
C LEU A 223 -4.11 10.56 -2.33
N VAL A 224 -4.52 10.77 -3.58
CA VAL A 224 -5.28 9.78 -4.36
C VAL A 224 -4.58 9.55 -5.69
N GLY A 225 -4.37 8.29 -6.06
CA GLY A 225 -3.70 7.91 -7.29
C GLY A 225 -3.88 6.44 -7.67
N THR A 226 -3.78 6.12 -8.95
CA THR A 226 -3.86 4.74 -9.46
C THR A 226 -2.50 4.06 -9.59
N ASP A 227 -1.40 4.78 -9.32
CA ASP A 227 -0.03 4.24 -9.34
C ASP A 227 0.63 4.43 -7.97
N ALA A 228 0.88 3.32 -7.27
CA ALA A 228 1.41 3.33 -5.91
C ALA A 228 2.80 3.97 -5.81
N LEU A 229 3.66 3.81 -6.84
CA LEU A 229 4.98 4.42 -6.89
C LEU A 229 4.88 5.95 -6.96
N SER A 230 4.00 6.47 -7.84
CA SER A 230 3.77 7.92 -7.95
C SER A 230 3.24 8.52 -6.67
N VAL A 231 2.28 7.84 -6.03
CA VAL A 231 1.73 8.27 -4.75
C VAL A 231 2.81 8.33 -3.67
N ASP A 232 3.68 7.32 -3.56
CA ASP A 232 4.78 7.34 -2.59
C ASP A 232 5.80 8.44 -2.86
N VAL A 233 6.09 8.74 -4.14
CA VAL A 233 6.98 9.84 -4.51
C VAL A 233 6.42 11.19 -4.08
N VAL A 234 5.11 11.42 -4.24
CA VAL A 234 4.45 12.64 -3.74
C VAL A 234 4.36 12.65 -2.21
N ALA A 235 4.10 11.50 -1.59
CA ALA A 235 4.04 11.35 -0.14
C ALA A 235 5.36 11.70 0.56
N CYS A 236 6.50 11.54 -0.12
CA CYS A 236 7.81 11.93 0.39
C CYS A 236 7.88 13.42 0.77
N ASP A 237 7.17 14.31 0.06
CA ASP A 237 7.12 15.74 0.37
C ASP A 237 6.48 16.01 1.74
N PHE A 238 5.48 15.20 2.12
CA PHE A 238 4.73 15.34 3.38
C PHE A 238 5.52 14.91 4.60
N VAL A 239 6.63 14.21 4.38
CA VAL A 239 7.53 13.74 5.44
C VAL A 239 8.97 14.25 5.26
N SER A 240 9.15 15.30 4.45
CA SER A 240 10.45 15.95 4.20
C SER A 240 11.57 14.97 3.81
N LEU A 241 11.24 13.97 2.99
CA LEU A 241 12.15 12.93 2.56
C LEU A 241 12.43 13.06 1.07
N SER A 242 13.68 12.84 0.64
CA SER A 242 13.97 12.76 -0.80
C SER A 242 13.57 11.37 -1.34
N PRO A 243 12.74 11.28 -2.40
CA PRO A 243 12.35 9.99 -2.98
C PRO A 243 13.54 9.14 -3.42
N LEU A 244 14.63 9.77 -3.91
CA LEU A 244 15.86 9.08 -4.34
C LEU A 244 16.60 8.40 -3.18
N LYS A 245 16.37 8.82 -1.93
CA LYS A 245 16.93 8.16 -0.74
C LYS A 245 16.11 6.93 -0.34
N VAL A 246 14.90 6.76 -0.87
CA VAL A 246 14.01 5.65 -0.54
C VAL A 246 14.26 4.48 -1.48
N ARG A 247 15.07 3.53 -1.02
CA ARG A 247 15.59 2.42 -1.84
C ARG A 247 14.51 1.63 -2.58
N HIS A 248 13.38 1.30 -1.95
CA HIS A 248 12.32 0.54 -2.62
C HIS A 248 11.63 1.32 -3.75
N LEU A 249 11.60 2.66 -3.72
CA LEU A 249 11.08 3.47 -4.83
C LEU A 249 12.02 3.40 -6.03
N VAL A 250 13.33 3.45 -5.78
CA VAL A 250 14.37 3.31 -6.83
C VAL A 250 14.30 1.93 -7.47
N LEU A 251 14.21 0.86 -6.67
CA LEU A 251 14.07 -0.51 -7.17
C LEU A 251 12.76 -0.69 -7.97
N ALA A 252 11.64 -0.19 -7.45
CA ALA A 252 10.35 -0.27 -8.13
C ALA A 252 10.36 0.44 -9.50
N ALA A 253 10.96 1.62 -9.60
CA ALA A 253 11.12 2.32 -10.88
C ALA A 253 11.96 1.50 -11.88
N ARG A 254 13.08 0.93 -11.42
CA ARG A 254 13.95 0.08 -12.27
C ARG A 254 13.24 -1.18 -12.75
N ASP A 255 12.43 -1.81 -11.92
CA ASP A 255 11.67 -2.99 -12.30
C ASP A 255 10.65 -2.68 -13.41
N LEU A 256 10.10 -1.47 -13.39
CA LEU A 256 9.24 -0.90 -14.43
C LEU A 256 10.01 -0.39 -15.67
N GLY A 257 11.35 -0.41 -15.65
CA GLY A 257 12.20 -0.12 -16.80
C GLY A 257 12.66 1.33 -16.93
N PHE A 258 12.62 2.14 -15.87
CA PHE A 258 13.11 3.53 -15.90
C PHE A 258 13.83 3.92 -14.60
N GLU A 259 14.64 4.99 -14.64
CA GLU A 259 15.24 5.55 -13.43
C GLU A 259 14.25 6.48 -12.73
N LEU A 260 14.21 6.46 -11.38
CA LEU A 260 13.22 7.22 -10.61
C LEU A 260 13.24 8.74 -10.90
N ARG A 261 14.40 9.31 -11.25
CA ARG A 261 14.55 10.73 -11.64
C ARG A 261 13.82 11.10 -12.94
N ASP A 262 13.54 10.11 -13.78
CA ASP A 262 12.86 10.29 -15.06
C ASP A 262 11.34 10.17 -14.90
N LEU A 263 10.87 9.78 -13.71
CA LEU A 263 9.46 9.75 -13.38
C LEU A 263 8.88 11.16 -13.46
N ARG A 264 7.81 11.31 -14.23
CA ARG A 264 7.00 12.53 -14.32
C ARG A 264 5.64 12.25 -13.71
N ILE A 265 5.24 13.11 -12.78
CA ILE A 265 3.98 13.02 -12.04
C ILE A 265 3.26 14.35 -12.22
N ARG A 266 2.02 14.31 -12.70
CA ARG A 266 1.13 15.47 -12.70
C ARG A 266 0.43 15.55 -11.35
N ARG A 267 0.88 16.48 -10.51
CA ARG A 267 0.26 16.78 -9.21
C ARG A 267 -0.92 17.73 -9.40
N ILE A 268 -2.06 17.41 -8.81
CA ILE A 268 -3.27 18.26 -8.83
C ILE A 268 -3.65 18.58 -7.39
N GLU A 269 -3.68 19.86 -7.02
CA GLU A 269 -4.13 20.31 -5.70
C GLU A 269 -5.63 20.65 -5.74
N LEU A 270 -6.39 20.09 -4.80
CA LEU A 270 -7.84 20.29 -4.64
C LEU A 270 -8.24 20.66 -3.20
#